data_AF-A0A227H8P6-F1
#
_entry.id   AF-A0A227H8P6-F1
#
_cell.length_a   1.000
_cell.length_b   1.000
_cell.length_c   1.000
_cell.angle_alpha   90.00
_cell.angle_beta   90.00
_cell.angle_gamma   90.00
#
_symmetry.space_group_name_H-M   'P 1'
#
loop_
_entity.id
_entity.type
_entity.pdbx_description
1 polymer ?
#
loop_
_entity_poly.entity_id
_entity_poly.type
_entity_poly.pdbx_seq_one_letter_code
_entity_poly.pdbx_strand_id
1 'polypeptide(L)' 'GIGPRYCPSIEDKVMRFADKNSHQIFIEPEGLTTHELYPNGISTSLPFDVQVQIVRSMKGFENAHIVRPGYAIE' A
#
# COMPACT_ATOMS: atom_id res chain seq x y z
N GLY A 1 -26.24 -11.23 0.28
CA GLY A 1 -25.49 -10.07 -0.24
C GLY A 1 -24.02 -10.42 -0.24
N ILE A 2 -23.32 -10.23 -1.35
CA ILE A 2 -21.93 -10.67 -1.47
C ILE A 2 -21.04 -9.61 -0.83
N GLY A 3 -20.69 -9.82 0.44
CA GLY A 3 -19.69 -9.04 1.17
C GLY A 3 -18.28 -9.19 0.54
N PRO A 4 -17.32 -8.35 0.97
CA PRO A 4 -16.15 -7.98 0.18
C PRO A 4 -15.27 -9.20 -0.08
N ARG A 5 -15.31 -9.71 -1.31
CA ARG A 5 -14.33 -10.67 -1.83
C ARG A 5 -12.98 -9.97 -1.81
N TYR A 6 -12.19 -10.29 -0.80
CA TYR A 6 -10.80 -9.87 -0.54
C TYR A 6 -10.14 -9.25 -1.77
N CYS A 7 -10.00 -7.92 -1.78
CA CYS A 7 -9.00 -7.26 -2.60
C CYS A 7 -7.85 -6.95 -1.65
N PRO A 8 -6.88 -7.87 -1.48
CA PRO A 8 -5.75 -7.65 -0.60
C PRO A 8 -4.82 -6.56 -1.15
N SER A 9 -4.79 -6.39 -2.48
CA SER A 9 -3.88 -5.49 -3.17
C SER A 9 -4.49 -4.10 -3.44
N ILE A 10 -3.65 -3.08 -3.50
CA ILE A 10 -4.07 -1.71 -3.82
C ILE A 10 -4.50 -1.60 -5.28
N GLU A 11 -3.84 -2.32 -6.19
CA GLU A 11 -4.20 -2.37 -7.60
C GLU A 11 -5.64 -2.89 -7.80
N ASP A 12 -6.01 -3.98 -7.13
CA ASP A 12 -7.38 -4.51 -7.20
C ASP A 12 -8.39 -3.60 -6.51
N LYS A 13 -8.00 -3.00 -5.39
CA LYS A 13 -8.87 -2.10 -4.61
C LYS A 13 -9.25 -0.86 -5.41
N VAL A 14 -8.28 -0.22 -6.08
CA VAL A 14 -8.53 0.96 -6.92
C VAL A 14 -9.41 0.59 -8.12
N MET A 15 -9.14 -0.54 -8.78
CA MET A 15 -9.96 -0.98 -9.92
C MET A 15 -11.40 -1.29 -9.51
N ARG A 16 -11.60 -1.91 -8.35
CA ARG A 16 -12.92 -2.31 -7.86
C ARG A 16 -13.75 -1.15 -7.32
N PHE A 17 -13.09 -0.16 -6.74
CA PHE A 17 -13.72 1.00 -6.13
C PHE A 17 -13.29 2.29 -6.84
N ALA A 18 -13.36 2.28 -8.17
CA ALA A 18 -12.92 3.39 -9.02
C ALA A 18 -13.74 4.68 -8.82
N ASP A 19 -14.91 4.58 -8.19
CA ASP A 19 -15.75 5.71 -7.78
C ASP A 19 -15.20 6.45 -6.54
N LYS A 20 -14.27 5.85 -5.80
CA LYS A 20 -13.67 6.45 -4.61
C LYS A 20 -12.47 7.32 -4.98
N ASN A 21 -12.55 8.61 -4.63
CA ASN A 21 -11.46 9.56 -4.83
C ASN A 21 -10.25 9.35 -3.90
N SER A 22 -10.40 8.55 -2.83
CA SER A 22 -9.31 8.27 -1.90
C SER A 22 -9.49 6.96 -1.16
N HIS A 23 -8.37 6.38 -0.73
CA HIS A 23 -8.32 5.22 0.14
C HIS A 23 -7.49 5.55 1.37
N GLN A 24 -8.08 5.34 2.56
CA GLN A 24 -7.36 5.50 3.81
C GLN A 24 -6.32 4.39 3.98
N ILE A 25 -5.10 4.81 4.34
CA ILE A 25 -3.94 3.97 4.65
C ILE A 25 -3.56 4.22 6.10
N PHE A 26 -3.22 3.16 6.84
CA PHE A 26 -2.71 3.26 8.21
C PHE A 26 -1.19 3.08 8.21
N ILE A 27 -0.49 3.92 8.95
CA ILE A 27 0.96 3.83 9.09
C ILE A 27 1.25 3.25 10.47
N GLU A 28 1.74 2.02 10.49
CA GLU A 28 1.96 1.25 11.71
C GLU A 28 3.47 1.10 11.94
N PRO A 29 4.01 1.50 13.11
CA PRO A 29 5.39 1.20 13.45
C PRO A 29 5.60 -0.31 13.63
N GLU A 30 6.60 -0.89 12.96
CA GLU A 30 6.92 -2.32 13.06
C GLU A 30 7.51 -2.70 14.43
N GLY A 31 7.98 -1.72 15.21
CA GLY A 31 8.50 -1.96 16.55
C GLY A 31 9.04 -0.70 17.21
N LEU A 32 9.39 -0.81 18.49
CA LEU A 32 9.86 0.31 19.31
C LEU A 32 11.30 0.74 18.98
N THR A 33 12.09 -0.15 18.38
CA THR A 33 13.53 0.03 18.13
C THR A 33 13.89 0.10 16.66
N THR A 34 12.92 -0.04 15.77
CA THR A 34 13.11 0.01 14.32
C THR A 34 12.59 1.33 13.74
N HIS A 35 13.13 1.71 12.59
CA HIS A 35 12.63 2.82 11.78
C HIS A 35 11.71 2.34 10.65
N GLU A 36 11.43 1.04 10.60
CA GLU A 36 10.50 0.45 9.63
C GLU A 36 9.05 0.81 9.97
N LEU A 37 8.32 1.26 8.95
CA LEU A 37 6.90 1.56 9.01
C LEU A 37 6.17 0.65 8.03
N TYR A 38 5.08 0.06 8.49
CA TYR A 38 4.17 -0.75 7.70
C TYR A 38 2.98 0.12 7.21
N PRO A 39 2.90 0.44 5.91
CA PRO A 39 1.77 1.15 5.35
C PRO A 39 0.62 0.17 5.05
N ASN A 40 -0.20 -0.10 6.06
CA ASN A 40 -1.34 -0.99 5.97
C ASN A 40 -2.40 -0.43 5.01
N GLY A 41 -2.69 -1.20 3.95
CA GLY A 41 -3.68 -0.88 2.93
C GLY A 41 -3.11 -0.58 1.54
N ILE A 42 -1.79 -0.65 1.36
CA ILE A 42 -1.13 -0.54 0.04
C ILE A 42 -0.37 -1.80 -0.41
N SER A 43 -0.77 -2.99 0.06
CA SER A 43 -0.16 -4.25 -0.38
C SER A 43 -0.18 -4.35 -1.90
N THR A 44 0.89 -4.80 -2.53
CA THR A 44 1.01 -4.80 -3.99
C THR A 44 2.00 -5.83 -4.47
N SER A 45 1.79 -6.29 -5.71
CA SER A 45 2.71 -7.16 -6.46
C SER A 45 3.39 -6.47 -7.64
N LEU A 46 3.16 -5.16 -7.78
CA LEU A 46 3.67 -4.36 -8.90
C LEU A 46 5.20 -4.24 -8.89
N PRO A 47 5.83 -3.94 -10.05
CA PRO A 47 7.26 -3.65 -10.13
C PRO A 47 7.73 -2.56 -9.15
N PHE A 48 8.96 -2.69 -8.65
CA PHE A 48 9.50 -1.83 -7.59
C PHE A 48 9.48 -0.33 -7.92
N ASP A 49 9.76 0.04 -9.17
CA ASP A 49 9.68 1.42 -9.65
C ASP A 49 8.27 2.01 -9.52
N VAL A 50 7.25 1.19 -9.81
CA VAL A 50 5.83 1.57 -9.61
C VAL A 50 5.50 1.66 -8.13
N GLN A 51 6.02 0.76 -7.29
CA GLN A 51 5.84 0.85 -5.83
C GLN A 51 6.40 2.15 -5.27
N VAL A 52 7.60 2.57 -5.71
CA VAL A 52 8.20 3.85 -5.31
C VAL A 52 7.30 5.02 -5.72
N GLN A 53 6.74 4.99 -6.94
CA GLN A 53 5.80 6.02 -7.39
C GLN A 53 4.53 6.06 -6.54
N ILE A 54 3.93 4.91 -6.23
CA ILE A 54 2.74 4.82 -5.37
C ILE A 54 3.05 5.41 -4.00
N VAL A 55 4.14 4.97 -3.36
CA VAL A 55 4.52 5.44 -2.03
C VAL A 55 4.76 6.94 -2.01
N ARG A 56 5.52 7.47 -2.98
CA ARG A 56 5.82 8.91 -3.07
C ARG A 56 4.63 9.78 -3.48
N SER A 57 3.58 9.18 -4.04
CA SER A 57 2.33 9.90 -4.32
C SER A 57 1.49 10.15 -3.06
N MET A 58 1.75 9.43 -1.96
CA MET A 58 1.06 9.63 -0.69
C MET A 58 1.57 10.87 0.02
N LYS A 59 0.64 11.67 0.54
CA LYS A 59 0.96 12.89 1.29
C LYS A 59 1.82 12.56 2.52
N GLY A 60 2.97 13.22 2.65
CA GLY A 60 3.96 13.01 3.70
C GLY A 60 5.02 11.95 3.39
N PHE A 61 4.89 11.22 2.28
CA PHE A 61 5.83 10.18 1.82
C PHE A 61 6.58 10.57 0.55
N GLU A 62 6.57 11.85 0.16
CA GLU A 62 7.12 12.35 -1.11
C GLU A 62 8.60 11.98 -1.29
N ASN A 63 9.34 11.88 -0.18
CA ASN A 63 10.76 11.50 -0.14
C ASN A 63 11.01 10.18 0.62
N ALA A 64 9.98 9.35 0.79
CA ALA A 64 10.12 8.08 1.50
C ALA A 64 11.07 7.11 0.77
N HIS A 65 11.74 6.29 1.58
CA HIS A 65 12.65 5.24 1.12
C HIS A 65 12.04 3.89 1.46
N ILE A 66 11.93 3.03 0.45
CA ILE A 66 11.41 1.67 0.63
C ILE A 66 12.56 0.79 1.11
N VAL A 67 12.46 0.29 2.34
CA VAL A 67 13.44 -0.63 2.94
C VAL A 67 13.26 -2.04 2.40
N ARG A 68 12.01 -2.48 2.21
CA ARG A 68 11.65 -3.79 1.67
C ARG A 68 10.55 -3.62 0.62
N PRO A 69 10.72 -4.15 -0.61
CA PRO A 69 9.67 -4.09 -1.62
C PRO A 69 8.46 -4.95 -1.21
N GLY A 70 7.26 -4.50 -1.59
CA GLY A 70 6.06 -5.31 -1.54
C GLY A 70 6.16 -6.48 -2.51
N TYR A 71 5.59 -7.62 -2.13
CA TYR A 71 5.52 -8.80 -2.96
C TYR A 71 4.23 -9.56 -2.66
N ALA A 72 3.80 -10.37 -3.62
CA ALA A 72 2.78 -11.38 -3.41
C ALA A 72 3.44 -12.77 -3.42
N ILE A 73 2.87 -13.69 -2.64
CA ILE A 73 3.24 -15.10 -2.63
C ILE A 73 1.98 -15.92 -2.95
N GLU A 74 2.14 -16.98 -3.72
CA GLU A 74 1.08 -17.94 -4.08
C GLU A 74 1.16 -19.21 -3.22
#